data_AF-A0A5B8N843-F1
#
_entry.id   AF-A0A5B8N843-F1
#
_cell.length_a   1.000
_cell.length_b   1.000
_cell.length_c   1.000
_cell.angle_alpha   90.00
_cell.angle_beta   90.00
_cell.angle_gamma   90.00
#
_symmetry.space_group_name_H-M   'P 1'
#
loop_
_entity.id
_entity.type
_entity.pdbx_description
1 polymer ?
#
loop_
_entity_poly.entity_id
_entity_poly.type
_entity_poly.pdbx_seq_one_letter_code
_entity_poly.pdbx_strand_id
1 'polypeptide(L)'
;MALRVYLDSSDFSVLSDPGKESVELAAIRERLAGWARSGEVDFRYSAAHIIEMSPLRAEHTEAAERRAELLFQLCGTKTLISFDLLLQKELEAMGGSGSVVPFSDNGEWFPELTDLMSPVSWADNIKSIGVQLKELGANRALRRQQMRAHFKDGKPRAKTLDTLSEQQSAGLKEMMKLYPMRPADAKVLSDYVLGRASAAEADEAFLSSLRDPRWMIRWFHNHSEALSPVIDWLRAPSQNVCATLSNATEAALNFRKVWERVGDTSGVPPGLDARAKLEMQASILNRIARQFSKASDNETDNDLDTFARYAPGITVCIKSLVTSAWNSFAMKPRVPKPSDFVDTIHAMYSPYVDVFRTDSYMAPIIASNLNKKGATVVGKLKDVIGVIDTKLRAA
;
A
#
# COMPACT_ATOMS: atom_id res chain seq x y z
N MET A 1 8.90 -12.18 -22.25
CA MET A 1 8.44 -11.20 -21.25
C MET A 1 8.73 -11.80 -19.88
N ALA A 2 9.29 -11.05 -18.93
CA ALA A 2 9.64 -11.60 -17.62
C ALA A 2 8.39 -12.10 -16.89
N LEU A 3 8.52 -13.21 -16.16
CA LEU A 3 7.44 -13.79 -15.38
C LEU A 3 7.15 -12.91 -14.15
N ARG A 4 5.90 -12.53 -13.92
CA ARG A 4 5.54 -11.67 -12.78
C ARG A 4 5.15 -12.52 -11.58
N VAL A 5 5.81 -12.27 -10.45
CA VAL A 5 5.61 -13.05 -9.23
C VAL A 5 5.29 -12.13 -8.06
N TYR A 6 4.25 -12.49 -7.31
CA TYR A 6 3.89 -11.87 -6.05
C TYR A 6 4.09 -12.87 -4.92
N LEU A 7 4.98 -12.54 -3.99
CA LEU A 7 5.18 -13.30 -2.75
C LEU A 7 4.30 -12.71 -1.64
N ASP A 8 4.00 -13.50 -0.63
CA ASP A 8 3.27 -13.04 0.55
C ASP A 8 4.23 -12.43 1.59
N SER A 9 3.76 -11.55 2.47
CA SER A 9 4.58 -10.94 3.52
C SER A 9 5.15 -11.97 4.50
N SER A 10 4.42 -13.07 4.71
CA SER A 10 4.90 -14.21 5.50
C SER A 10 6.12 -14.89 4.88
N ASP A 11 6.26 -14.89 3.54
CA ASP A 11 7.41 -15.48 2.86
C ASP A 11 8.69 -14.70 3.16
N PHE A 12 8.63 -13.37 3.09
CA PHE A 12 9.75 -12.52 3.50
C PHE A 12 10.11 -12.74 4.96
N SER A 13 9.09 -12.86 5.82
CA SER A 13 9.28 -13.13 7.26
C SER A 13 9.94 -14.47 7.53
N VAL A 14 9.71 -15.50 6.70
CA VAL A 14 10.35 -16.82 6.84
C VAL A 14 11.75 -16.82 6.24
N LEU A 15 11.92 -16.25 5.05
CA LEU A 15 13.19 -16.27 4.30
C LEU A 15 14.26 -15.34 4.88
N SER A 16 13.86 -14.32 5.64
CA SER A 16 14.76 -13.35 6.27
C SER A 16 15.02 -13.61 7.76
N ASP A 17 14.47 -14.69 8.34
CA ASP A 17 14.60 -15.00 9.77
C ASP A 17 15.80 -15.94 10.02
N PRO A 18 16.87 -15.47 10.68
CA PRO A 18 18.03 -16.30 11.00
C PRO A 18 17.67 -17.51 11.87
N GLY A 19 16.65 -17.39 12.72
CA GLY A 19 16.20 -18.49 13.59
C GLY A 19 15.48 -19.61 12.86
N LYS A 20 15.08 -19.39 11.60
CA LYS A 20 14.43 -20.40 10.74
C LYS A 20 15.34 -20.91 9.63
N GLU A 21 16.60 -20.50 9.61
CA GLU A 21 17.50 -20.85 8.52
C GLU A 21 17.64 -22.37 8.35
N SER A 22 17.44 -22.84 7.12
CA SER A 22 17.57 -24.24 6.73
C SER A 22 18.18 -24.32 5.34
N VAL A 23 18.77 -25.47 5.00
CA VAL A 23 19.32 -25.71 3.65
C VAL A 23 18.27 -25.49 2.57
N GLU A 24 17.03 -25.91 2.83
CA GLU A 24 15.90 -25.71 1.92
C GLU A 24 15.55 -24.23 1.74
N LEU A 25 15.41 -23.46 2.84
CA LEU A 25 15.06 -22.04 2.76
C LEU A 25 16.19 -21.21 2.15
N ALA A 26 17.45 -21.54 2.44
CA ALA A 26 18.60 -20.91 1.81
C ALA A 26 18.63 -21.16 0.28
N ALA A 27 18.33 -22.40 -0.15
CA ALA A 27 18.23 -22.74 -1.57
C ALA A 27 17.08 -22.00 -2.27
N ILE A 28 15.91 -21.90 -1.62
CA ILE A 28 14.76 -21.11 -2.12
C ILE A 28 15.18 -19.64 -2.26
N ARG A 29 15.74 -19.04 -1.21
CA ARG A 29 16.19 -17.65 -1.20
C ARG A 29 17.18 -17.36 -2.32
N GLU A 30 18.20 -18.21 -2.49
CA GLU A 30 19.21 -18.03 -3.53
C GLU A 30 18.60 -18.19 -4.94
N ARG A 31 17.69 -19.14 -5.13
CA ARG A 31 17.02 -19.33 -6.43
C ARG A 31 16.15 -18.13 -6.80
N LEU A 32 15.36 -17.61 -5.86
CA LEU A 32 14.55 -16.39 -6.06
C LEU A 32 15.43 -15.18 -6.39
N ALA A 33 16.51 -14.99 -5.64
CA ALA A 33 17.45 -13.89 -5.88
C ALA A 33 18.18 -14.04 -7.22
N GLY A 34 18.53 -15.27 -7.62
CA GLY A 34 19.10 -15.57 -8.93
C GLY A 34 18.18 -15.13 -10.08
N TRP A 35 16.90 -15.49 -10.00
CA TRP A 35 15.91 -15.05 -11.00
C TRP A 35 15.72 -13.54 -11.03
N ALA A 36 15.61 -12.89 -9.86
CA ALA A 36 15.51 -11.44 -9.76
C ALA A 36 16.71 -10.74 -10.46
N ARG A 37 17.94 -11.21 -10.19
CA ARG A 37 19.17 -10.65 -10.80
C ARG A 37 19.25 -10.88 -12.30
N SER A 38 18.79 -12.04 -12.78
CA SER A 38 18.80 -12.39 -14.21
C SER A 38 17.77 -11.63 -15.04
N GLY A 39 16.71 -11.10 -14.40
CA GLY A 39 15.57 -10.49 -15.08
C GLY A 39 14.58 -11.50 -15.70
N GLU A 40 14.76 -12.80 -15.48
CA GLU A 40 13.79 -13.83 -15.90
C GLU A 40 12.44 -13.69 -15.15
N VAL A 41 12.50 -13.20 -13.91
CA VAL A 41 11.34 -13.01 -13.04
C VAL A 41 11.30 -11.58 -12.50
N ASP A 42 10.14 -10.95 -12.65
CA ASP A 42 9.79 -9.67 -12.05
C ASP A 42 9.01 -9.91 -10.75
N PHE A 43 9.72 -9.93 -9.62
CA PHE A 43 9.08 -9.89 -8.32
C PHE A 43 8.52 -8.49 -8.07
N ARG A 44 7.27 -8.41 -7.60
CA ARG A 44 6.60 -7.15 -7.30
C ARG A 44 6.02 -7.18 -5.90
N TYR A 45 6.18 -6.07 -5.17
CA TYR A 45 5.52 -5.84 -3.89
C TYR A 45 4.41 -4.80 -4.01
N SER A 46 3.65 -4.57 -2.94
CA SER A 46 2.57 -3.57 -2.89
C SER A 46 2.56 -2.87 -1.53
N ALA A 47 1.70 -1.86 -1.37
CA ALA A 47 1.51 -1.15 -0.10
C ALA A 47 1.27 -2.09 1.09
N ALA A 48 0.53 -3.18 0.88
CA ALA A 48 0.20 -4.15 1.93
C ALA A 48 1.47 -4.72 2.59
N HIS A 49 2.49 -5.06 1.79
CA HIS A 49 3.77 -5.52 2.31
C HIS A 49 4.43 -4.51 3.24
N ILE A 50 4.46 -3.23 2.84
CA ILE A 50 5.10 -2.17 3.64
C ILE A 50 4.36 -1.99 4.96
N ILE A 51 3.02 -1.97 4.91
CA ILE A 51 2.17 -1.83 6.09
C ILE A 51 2.38 -2.99 7.06
N GLU A 52 2.44 -4.24 6.58
CA GLU A 52 2.64 -5.43 7.43
C GLU A 52 4.06 -5.59 7.96
N MET A 53 5.06 -5.14 7.19
CA MET A 53 6.46 -5.17 7.63
C MET A 53 6.76 -4.06 8.64
N SER A 54 5.95 -3.01 8.69
CA SER A 54 6.13 -1.87 9.59
C SER A 54 6.09 -2.33 11.05
N PRO A 55 7.16 -2.08 11.84
CA PRO A 55 7.22 -2.56 13.22
C PRO A 55 6.18 -1.83 14.07
N LEU A 56 5.36 -2.61 14.80
CA LEU A 56 4.43 -2.05 15.80
C LEU A 56 5.13 -1.69 17.10
N ARG A 57 6.32 -2.25 17.35
CA ARG A 57 7.14 -2.09 18.56
C ARG A 57 8.62 -2.07 18.22
N ALA A 58 9.41 -1.35 19.00
CA ALA A 58 10.85 -1.23 18.82
C ALA A 58 11.62 -2.57 18.90
N GLU A 59 11.10 -3.56 19.62
CA GLU A 59 11.70 -4.88 19.76
C GLU A 59 11.70 -5.73 18.48
N HIS A 60 10.90 -5.35 17.46
CA HIS A 60 10.79 -6.09 16.20
C HIS A 60 11.50 -5.41 15.02
N THR A 61 12.28 -4.35 15.27
CA THR A 61 12.92 -3.54 14.22
C THR A 61 13.89 -4.32 13.37
N GLU A 62 14.80 -5.08 13.97
CA GLU A 62 15.84 -5.80 13.22
C GLU A 62 15.22 -6.83 12.26
N ALA A 63 14.15 -7.51 12.70
CA ALA A 63 13.38 -8.41 11.87
C ALA A 63 12.64 -7.68 10.75
N ALA A 64 12.10 -6.49 11.01
CA ALA A 64 11.47 -5.64 9.99
C ALA A 64 12.48 -5.17 8.93
N GLU A 65 13.67 -4.72 9.34
CA GLU A 65 14.72 -4.30 8.43
C GLU A 65 15.21 -5.44 7.54
N ARG A 66 15.40 -6.65 8.08
CA ARG A 66 15.76 -7.82 7.27
C ARG A 66 14.70 -8.18 6.24
N ARG A 67 13.42 -8.07 6.59
CA ARG A 67 12.30 -8.29 5.65
C ARG A 67 12.32 -7.25 4.53
N ALA A 68 12.55 -5.98 4.88
CA ALA A 68 12.63 -4.89 3.90
C ALA A 68 13.85 -5.03 2.97
N GLU A 69 15.00 -5.48 3.49
CA GLU A 69 16.19 -5.73 2.68
C GLU A 69 15.95 -6.86 1.68
N LEU A 70 15.37 -7.98 2.12
CA LEU A 70 15.03 -9.08 1.22
C LEU A 70 13.99 -8.65 0.17
N LEU A 71 12.97 -7.87 0.59
CA LEU A 71 11.97 -7.31 -0.32
C LEU A 71 12.62 -6.42 -1.38
N PHE A 72 13.55 -5.54 -0.98
CA PHE A 72 14.29 -4.70 -1.91
C PHE A 72 15.23 -5.52 -2.82
N GLN A 73 15.87 -6.56 -2.28
CA GLN A 73 16.75 -7.44 -3.06
C GLN A 73 16.00 -8.17 -4.18
N LEU A 74 14.77 -8.62 -3.92
CA LEU A 74 13.97 -9.35 -4.91
C LEU A 74 13.25 -8.42 -5.88
N CYS A 75 12.66 -7.32 -5.38
CA CYS A 75 11.77 -6.48 -6.18
C CYS A 75 12.42 -5.19 -6.69
N GLY A 76 13.44 -4.68 -5.99
CA GLY A 76 13.99 -3.34 -6.24
C GLY A 76 12.89 -2.27 -6.14
N THR A 77 12.71 -1.51 -7.22
CA THR A 77 11.65 -0.50 -7.38
C THR A 77 10.40 -1.03 -8.08
N LYS A 78 10.34 -2.33 -8.40
CA LYS A 78 9.18 -2.91 -9.09
C LYS A 78 8.04 -3.15 -8.10
N THR A 79 6.96 -2.41 -8.29
CA THR A 79 5.78 -2.45 -7.44
C THR A 79 4.53 -2.76 -8.23
N LEU A 80 3.49 -3.14 -7.49
CA LEU A 80 2.12 -2.92 -7.87
C LEU A 80 1.69 -1.57 -7.30
N ILE A 81 0.82 -0.88 -8.02
CA ILE A 81 0.24 0.39 -7.56
C ILE A 81 -0.55 0.17 -6.26
N SER A 82 -0.81 1.25 -5.53
CA SER A 82 -1.60 1.17 -4.29
C SER A 82 -3.00 0.59 -4.56
N PHE A 83 -3.58 -0.11 -3.58
CA PHE A 83 -4.85 -0.82 -3.76
C PHE A 83 -6.03 0.14 -4.00
N ASP A 84 -5.95 1.37 -3.46
CA ASP A 84 -6.91 2.44 -3.68
C ASP A 84 -6.85 2.97 -5.12
N LEU A 85 -5.65 3.21 -5.65
CA LEU A 85 -5.46 3.60 -7.04
C LEU A 85 -5.85 2.48 -8.01
N LEU A 86 -5.56 1.23 -7.65
CA LEU A 86 -6.01 0.06 -8.41
C LEU A 86 -7.53 0.02 -8.47
N LEU A 87 -8.20 0.12 -7.32
CA LEU A 87 -9.66 0.14 -7.22
C LEU A 87 -10.25 1.27 -8.07
N GLN A 88 -9.71 2.48 -7.96
CA GLN A 88 -10.16 3.62 -8.77
C GLN A 88 -10.06 3.32 -10.27
N LYS A 89 -8.88 2.87 -10.74
CA LYS A 89 -8.66 2.56 -12.16
C LYS A 89 -9.58 1.43 -12.67
N GLU A 90 -9.82 0.42 -11.85
CA GLU A 90 -10.74 -0.67 -12.16
C GLU A 90 -12.18 -0.19 -12.34
N LEU A 91 -12.65 0.69 -11.46
CA LEU A 91 -13.99 1.26 -11.54
C LEU A 91 -14.12 2.26 -12.70
N GLU A 92 -13.08 3.04 -12.99
CA GLU A 92 -13.04 3.90 -14.18
C GLU A 92 -13.12 3.08 -15.48
N ALA A 93 -12.45 1.92 -15.52
CA ALA A 93 -12.51 1.00 -16.65
C ALA A 93 -13.91 0.41 -16.87
N MET A 94 -14.73 0.23 -15.81
CA MET A 94 -16.14 -0.14 -15.95
C MET A 94 -16.96 0.94 -16.69
N GLY A 95 -16.62 2.22 -16.51
CA GLY A 95 -17.22 3.33 -17.24
C GLY A 95 -16.76 3.47 -18.69
N GLY A 96 -15.97 2.51 -19.21
CA GLY A 96 -15.40 2.53 -20.56
C GLY A 96 -14.06 3.25 -20.66
N SER A 97 -13.46 3.65 -19.54
CA SER A 97 -12.20 4.41 -19.53
C SER A 97 -10.98 3.47 -19.48
N GLY A 98 -10.43 3.15 -20.65
CA GLY A 98 -9.06 2.63 -20.80
C GLY A 98 -8.76 1.26 -20.20
N SER A 99 -7.48 0.88 -20.23
CA SER A 99 -6.96 -0.36 -19.67
C SER A 99 -6.28 -0.10 -18.32
N VAL A 100 -6.52 -0.96 -17.34
CA VAL A 100 -5.86 -0.90 -16.04
C VAL A 100 -4.39 -1.31 -16.18
N VAL A 101 -3.47 -0.44 -15.76
CA VAL A 101 -2.05 -0.75 -15.61
C VAL A 101 -1.75 -0.85 -14.12
N PRO A 102 -1.65 -2.08 -13.56
CA PRO A 102 -1.56 -2.30 -12.11
C PRO A 102 -0.12 -2.23 -11.57
N PHE A 103 0.84 -1.79 -12.38
CA PHE A 103 2.28 -1.88 -12.10
C PHE A 103 2.94 -0.51 -12.09
N SER A 104 3.97 -0.35 -11.26
CA SER A 104 4.96 0.72 -11.39
C SER A 104 6.37 0.12 -11.31
N ASP A 105 7.29 0.64 -12.10
CA ASP A 105 8.71 0.25 -12.03
C ASP A 105 9.55 1.31 -11.29
N ASN A 106 8.88 2.36 -10.79
CA ASN A 106 9.49 3.50 -10.11
C ASN A 106 9.24 3.49 -8.60
N GLY A 107 8.75 2.40 -8.02
CA GLY A 107 8.49 2.31 -6.57
C GLY A 107 7.23 3.05 -6.12
N GLU A 108 6.26 3.28 -7.01
CA GLU A 108 5.02 3.99 -6.69
C GLU A 108 3.99 3.02 -6.09
N TRP A 109 4.27 2.56 -4.87
CA TRP A 109 3.40 1.66 -4.12
C TRP A 109 2.39 2.39 -3.24
N PHE A 110 2.55 3.70 -3.06
CA PHE A 110 1.77 4.54 -2.14
C PHE A 110 0.60 5.24 -2.86
N PRO A 111 -0.43 5.71 -2.12
CA PRO A 111 -1.56 6.47 -2.67
C PRO A 111 -1.12 7.72 -3.43
N GLU A 112 -2.03 8.34 -4.19
CA GLU A 112 -1.73 9.63 -4.81
C GLU A 112 -1.43 10.70 -3.74
N LEU A 113 -0.42 11.52 -3.99
CA LEU A 113 -0.10 12.65 -3.12
C LEU A 113 -1.22 13.70 -3.26
N THR A 114 -2.02 13.85 -2.22
CA THR A 114 -2.98 14.96 -2.10
C THR A 114 -2.29 16.18 -1.50
N ASP A 115 -2.95 17.34 -1.50
CA ASP A 115 -2.41 18.61 -0.97
C ASP A 115 -1.83 18.51 0.47
N LEU A 116 -2.32 17.53 1.25
CA LEU A 116 -1.85 17.22 2.61
C LEU A 116 -0.40 16.74 2.68
N MET A 117 0.11 16.16 1.58
CA MET A 117 1.41 15.50 1.47
C MET A 117 2.32 16.14 0.41
N SER A 118 1.97 17.33 -0.09
CA SER A 118 2.87 18.07 -1.00
C SER A 118 4.02 18.69 -0.20
N PRO A 119 5.27 18.26 -0.41
CA PRO A 119 6.41 18.86 0.27
C PRO A 119 6.61 20.32 -0.16
N VAL A 120 6.20 20.63 -1.40
CA VAL A 120 6.18 21.99 -1.95
C VAL A 120 5.14 22.85 -1.24
N SER A 121 3.93 22.37 -0.97
CA SER A 121 2.92 23.14 -0.23
C SER A 121 3.39 23.45 1.20
N TRP A 122 4.05 22.50 1.87
CA TRP A 122 4.69 22.74 3.16
C TRP A 122 5.87 23.69 3.07
N ALA A 123 6.77 23.51 2.09
CA ALA A 123 7.91 24.38 1.88
C ALA A 123 7.47 25.83 1.59
N ASP A 124 6.37 25.99 0.87
CA ASP A 124 5.76 27.27 0.59
C ASP A 124 5.05 27.84 1.83
N ASN A 125 4.50 27.01 2.71
CA ASN A 125 4.03 27.43 4.05
C ASN A 125 5.19 27.88 4.96
N ILE A 126 6.36 27.25 4.89
CA ILE A 126 7.55 27.74 5.61
C ILE A 126 8.06 29.05 5.02
N LYS A 127 8.09 29.17 3.68
CA LYS A 127 8.39 30.45 3.03
C LYS A 127 7.41 31.53 3.50
N SER A 128 6.13 31.19 3.66
CA SER A 128 5.10 32.13 4.11
C SER A 128 5.24 32.51 5.60
N ILE A 129 5.64 31.60 6.48
CA ILE A 129 5.97 31.91 7.90
C ILE A 129 7.18 32.86 7.98
N GLY A 130 8.21 32.64 7.16
CA GLY A 130 9.34 33.57 7.01
C GLY A 130 8.92 34.95 6.46
N VAL A 131 7.79 35.01 5.76
CA VAL A 131 7.17 36.25 5.25
C VAL A 131 6.19 36.86 6.27
N GLN A 132 5.54 36.09 7.14
CA GLN A 132 4.64 36.62 8.20
C GLN A 132 5.39 37.38 9.30
N LEU A 133 6.69 37.14 9.47
CA LEU A 133 7.59 38.04 10.21
C LEU A 133 7.67 39.46 9.58
N LYS A 134 7.27 39.64 8.32
CA LYS A 134 7.13 40.96 7.66
C LYS A 134 5.79 41.65 7.97
N GLU A 135 4.82 40.93 8.56
CA GLU A 135 3.46 41.43 8.82
C GLU A 135 3.21 41.83 10.28
N LEU A 136 4.09 41.43 11.20
CA LEU A 136 4.10 41.95 12.57
C LEU A 136 4.61 43.42 12.60
N GLY A 137 3.68 44.36 12.44
CA GLY A 137 3.75 45.70 13.05
C GLY A 137 4.75 46.73 12.50
N ALA A 138 5.43 46.48 11.38
CA ALA A 138 6.46 47.41 10.89
C ALA A 138 5.91 48.52 9.96
N ASN A 139 6.10 49.78 10.39
CA ASN A 139 5.93 51.01 9.61
C ASN A 139 6.64 50.90 8.24
N ARG A 140 6.08 51.52 7.17
CA ARG A 140 6.50 51.33 5.77
C ARG A 140 7.99 51.60 5.53
N ALA A 141 8.58 52.53 6.28
CA ALA A 141 10.00 52.85 6.24
C ALA A 141 10.88 51.73 6.82
N LEU A 142 10.48 51.15 7.95
CA LEU A 142 11.16 50.03 8.60
C LEU A 142 11.12 48.79 7.71
N ARG A 143 10.00 48.57 7.00
CA ARG A 143 9.86 47.50 6.00
C ARG A 143 10.85 47.64 4.84
N ARG A 144 11.05 48.86 4.32
CA ARG A 144 12.06 49.13 3.27
C ARG A 144 13.49 48.96 3.79
N GLN A 145 13.76 49.37 5.03
CA GLN A 145 15.07 49.23 5.67
C GLN A 145 15.43 47.76 5.92
N GLN A 146 14.48 46.96 6.46
CA GLN A 146 14.64 45.52 6.66
C GLN A 146 14.79 44.78 5.32
N MET A 147 14.01 45.12 4.29
CA MET A 147 14.17 44.53 2.97
C MET A 147 15.55 44.82 2.37
N ARG A 148 16.09 46.04 2.53
CA ARG A 148 17.46 46.38 2.10
C ARG A 148 18.54 45.71 2.95
N ALA A 149 18.27 45.48 4.24
CA ALA A 149 19.20 44.82 5.16
C ALA A 149 19.29 43.31 4.90
N HIS A 150 18.17 42.68 4.52
CA HIS A 150 18.08 41.24 4.37
C HIS A 150 18.18 40.74 2.92
N PHE A 151 17.82 41.57 1.95
CA PHE A 151 17.79 41.21 0.52
C PHE A 151 18.56 42.23 -0.32
N LYS A 152 19.18 41.76 -1.40
CA LYS A 152 19.78 42.58 -2.46
C LYS A 152 19.32 42.00 -3.79
N ASP A 153 18.71 42.82 -4.64
CA ASP A 153 18.21 42.42 -5.97
C ASP A 153 17.24 41.21 -5.93
N GLY A 154 16.35 41.17 -4.94
CA GLY A 154 15.39 40.08 -4.75
C GLY A 154 15.96 38.79 -4.16
N LYS A 155 17.29 38.71 -3.94
CA LYS A 155 17.97 37.56 -3.36
C LYS A 155 18.36 37.82 -1.89
N PRO A 156 18.30 36.83 -0.99
CA PRO A 156 18.76 36.99 0.39
C PRO A 156 20.26 37.29 0.44
N ARG A 157 20.68 38.19 1.35
CA ARG A 157 22.10 38.45 1.63
C ARG A 157 22.72 37.30 2.44
N ALA A 158 24.04 37.13 2.37
CA ALA A 158 24.78 36.06 3.06
C ALA A 158 24.44 35.93 4.56
N LYS A 159 24.40 37.05 5.28
CA LYS A 159 24.07 37.05 6.72
C LYS A 159 22.62 36.59 7.01
N THR A 160 21.68 36.86 6.09
CA THR A 160 20.30 36.36 6.18
C THR A 160 20.23 34.88 5.82
N LEU A 161 21.06 34.43 4.87
CA LEU A 161 21.22 33.02 4.52
C LEU A 161 21.75 32.20 5.70
N ASP A 162 22.69 32.73 6.48
CA ASP A 162 23.24 32.04 7.65
C ASP A 162 22.17 31.86 8.76
N THR A 163 21.42 32.92 9.07
CA THR A 163 20.32 32.83 10.07
C THR A 163 19.18 31.94 9.59
N LEU A 164 18.83 31.99 8.31
CA LEU A 164 17.86 31.09 7.69
C LEU A 164 18.37 29.64 7.71
N SER A 165 19.66 29.41 7.49
CA SER A 165 20.28 28.09 7.52
C SER A 165 20.23 27.47 8.92
N GLU A 166 20.50 28.25 9.98
CA GLU A 166 20.41 27.77 11.36
C GLU A 166 18.96 27.46 11.77
N GLN A 167 18.01 28.36 11.48
CA GLN A 167 16.59 28.12 11.76
C GLN A 167 16.00 27.00 10.90
N GLN A 168 16.44 26.86 9.65
CA GLN A 168 16.05 25.73 8.79
C GLN A 168 16.62 24.41 9.29
N SER A 169 17.83 24.36 9.86
CA SER A 169 18.36 23.10 10.38
C SER A 169 17.47 22.51 11.48
N ALA A 170 16.84 23.36 12.30
CA ALA A 170 15.83 22.96 13.27
C ALA A 170 14.51 22.58 12.58
N GLY A 171 14.03 23.39 11.64
CA GLY A 171 12.82 23.09 10.86
C GLY A 171 12.92 21.80 10.04
N LEU A 172 14.11 21.46 9.54
CA LEU A 172 14.42 20.25 8.79
C LEU A 172 14.36 19.01 9.70
N LYS A 173 14.91 19.12 10.92
CA LYS A 173 14.81 18.05 11.91
C LYS A 173 13.36 17.79 12.30
N GLU A 174 12.56 18.84 12.51
CA GLU A 174 11.12 18.69 12.76
C GLU A 174 10.38 18.11 11.55
N MET A 175 10.73 18.51 10.34
CA MET A 175 10.18 17.95 9.10
C MET A 175 10.46 16.45 8.97
N MET A 176 11.69 16.04 9.23
CA MET A 176 12.09 14.62 9.17
C MET A 176 11.42 13.77 10.27
N LYS A 177 10.90 14.39 11.34
CA LYS A 177 10.04 13.70 12.32
C LYS A 177 8.64 13.45 11.80
N LEU A 178 8.12 14.35 10.96
CA LEU A 178 6.77 14.26 10.43
C LEU A 178 6.70 13.45 9.13
N TYR A 179 7.76 13.48 8.32
CA TYR A 179 7.79 12.90 6.99
C TYR A 179 8.97 11.94 6.81
N PRO A 180 8.77 10.81 6.10
CA PRO A 180 9.79 9.79 5.88
C PRO A 180 10.81 10.21 4.83
N MET A 181 11.70 11.14 5.18
CA MET A 181 12.75 11.63 4.28
C MET A 181 14.15 11.28 4.74
N ARG A 182 14.96 10.77 3.82
CA ARG A 182 16.40 10.60 4.02
C ARG A 182 17.05 11.96 4.24
N PRO A 183 18.13 12.05 5.04
CA PRO A 183 18.83 13.32 5.27
C PRO A 183 19.28 14.01 3.97
N ALA A 184 19.70 13.24 2.97
CA ALA A 184 20.13 13.76 1.67
C ALA A 184 18.95 14.38 0.89
N ASP A 185 17.77 13.76 0.92
CA ASP A 185 16.59 14.25 0.22
C ASP A 185 15.98 15.45 0.94
N ALA A 186 15.95 15.42 2.27
CA ALA A 186 15.55 16.55 3.10
C ALA A 186 16.39 17.80 2.79
N LYS A 187 17.69 17.63 2.52
CA LYS A 187 18.56 18.74 2.08
C LYS A 187 18.11 19.35 0.75
N VAL A 188 17.65 18.55 -0.22
CA VAL A 188 17.12 19.07 -1.49
C VAL A 188 15.87 19.92 -1.27
N LEU A 189 14.99 19.51 -0.35
CA LEU A 189 13.83 20.34 0.04
C LEU A 189 14.27 21.66 0.69
N SER A 190 15.30 21.63 1.56
CA SER A 190 15.88 22.85 2.13
C SER A 190 16.46 23.75 1.03
N ASP A 191 17.18 23.18 0.06
CA ASP A 191 17.70 23.92 -1.10
C ASP A 191 16.57 24.52 -1.95
N TYR A 192 15.42 23.85 -2.09
CA TYR A 192 14.22 24.42 -2.73
C TYR A 192 13.67 25.63 -1.96
N VAL A 193 13.57 25.56 -0.63
CA VAL A 193 13.15 26.70 0.20
C VAL A 193 14.09 27.89 0.03
N LEU A 194 15.39 27.63 -0.15
CA LEU A 194 16.42 28.65 -0.40
C LEU A 194 16.47 29.13 -1.88
N GLY A 195 15.64 28.58 -2.77
CA GLY A 195 15.62 28.91 -4.19
C GLY A 195 16.84 28.38 -4.96
N ARG A 196 17.50 27.34 -4.45
CA ARG A 196 18.66 26.64 -5.04
C ARG A 196 18.28 25.36 -5.78
N ALA A 197 17.13 24.78 -5.46
CA ALA A 197 16.53 23.68 -6.20
C ALA A 197 15.18 24.11 -6.77
N SER A 198 14.72 23.41 -7.80
CA SER A 198 13.39 23.54 -8.40
C SER A 198 12.35 22.74 -7.62
N ALA A 199 11.07 23.01 -7.87
CA ALA A 199 9.97 22.25 -7.27
C ALA A 199 10.02 20.76 -7.67
N ALA A 200 10.32 20.48 -8.95
CA ALA A 200 10.43 19.11 -9.44
C ALA A 200 11.57 18.33 -8.76
N GLU A 201 12.71 18.97 -8.49
CA GLU A 201 13.80 18.33 -7.74
C GLU A 201 13.40 18.04 -6.28
N ALA A 202 12.64 18.93 -5.64
CA ALA A 202 12.14 18.71 -4.28
C ALA A 202 11.10 17.58 -4.22
N ASP A 203 10.17 17.54 -5.17
CA ASP A 203 9.16 16.48 -5.27
C ASP A 203 9.84 15.12 -5.51
N GLU A 204 10.78 15.05 -6.46
CA GLU A 204 11.50 13.81 -6.75
C GLU A 204 12.33 13.35 -5.54
N ALA A 205 13.01 14.26 -4.83
CA ALA A 205 13.76 13.92 -3.62
C ALA A 205 12.85 13.32 -2.54
N PHE A 206 11.68 13.92 -2.32
CA PHE A 206 10.68 13.41 -1.40
C PHE A 206 10.18 12.01 -1.80
N LEU A 207 9.76 11.86 -3.06
CA LEU A 207 9.28 10.60 -3.60
C LEU A 207 10.35 9.52 -3.54
N SER A 208 11.61 9.85 -3.80
CA SER A 208 12.74 8.92 -3.76
C SER A 208 12.91 8.29 -2.37
N SER A 209 12.63 9.03 -1.29
CA SER A 209 12.61 8.46 0.06
C SER A 209 11.44 7.50 0.28
N LEU A 210 10.25 7.81 -0.23
CA LEU A 210 9.07 6.93 -0.14
C LEU A 210 9.24 5.63 -0.96
N ARG A 211 9.93 5.70 -2.09
CA ARG A 211 10.17 4.59 -3.00
C ARG A 211 11.13 3.53 -2.42
N ASP A 212 11.92 3.87 -1.40
CA ASP A 212 12.84 2.92 -0.75
C ASP A 212 12.18 2.25 0.47
N PRO A 213 11.77 0.97 0.36
CA PRO A 213 11.11 0.26 1.45
C PRO A 213 11.99 0.12 2.69
N ARG A 214 13.32 0.04 2.53
CA ARG A 214 14.26 -0.07 3.66
C ARG A 214 14.23 1.21 4.48
N TRP A 215 14.21 2.35 3.80
CA TRP A 215 14.10 3.65 4.45
C TRP A 215 12.75 3.79 5.16
N MET A 216 11.66 3.42 4.50
CA MET A 216 10.31 3.49 5.07
C MET A 216 10.18 2.70 6.36
N ILE A 217 10.64 1.45 6.38
CA ILE A 217 10.58 0.60 7.58
C ILE A 217 11.43 1.17 8.72
N ARG A 218 12.64 1.67 8.44
CA ARG A 218 13.47 2.37 9.43
C ARG A 218 12.81 3.63 9.96
N TRP A 219 12.15 4.37 9.09
CA TRP A 219 11.46 5.59 9.49
C TRP A 219 10.25 5.27 10.38
N PHE A 220 9.42 4.27 10.04
CA PHE A 220 8.32 3.84 10.89
C PHE A 220 8.79 3.37 12.27
N HIS A 221 9.94 2.70 12.35
CA HIS A 221 10.53 2.35 13.63
C HIS A 221 10.78 3.59 14.51
N ASN A 222 11.45 4.59 13.95
CA ASN A 222 11.84 5.79 14.70
C ASN A 222 10.65 6.70 15.05
N HIS A 223 9.47 6.44 14.48
CA HIS A 223 8.27 7.28 14.60
C HIS A 223 7.01 6.46 14.92
N SER A 224 7.15 5.26 15.51
CA SER A 224 6.03 4.32 15.73
C SER A 224 4.95 4.86 16.69
N GLU A 225 5.32 5.79 17.57
CA GLU A 225 4.41 6.44 18.53
C GLU A 225 3.79 7.74 18.00
N ALA A 226 4.33 8.31 16.92
CA ALA A 226 3.81 9.52 16.33
C ALA A 226 2.62 9.18 15.42
N LEU A 227 1.44 9.75 15.70
CA LEU A 227 0.37 9.90 14.71
C LEU A 227 0.85 10.87 13.63
N SER A 228 1.78 10.41 12.79
CA SER A 228 2.28 11.20 11.68
C SER A 228 1.19 11.29 10.60
N PRO A 229 1.02 12.46 9.96
CA PRO A 229 0.18 12.62 8.78
C PRO A 229 0.43 11.56 7.69
N VAL A 230 1.65 11.01 7.63
CA VAL A 230 2.01 9.96 6.66
C VAL A 230 1.40 8.61 7.01
N ILE A 231 1.37 8.26 8.30
CA ILE A 231 0.72 7.02 8.75
C ILE A 231 -0.78 7.12 8.50
N ASP A 232 -1.39 8.27 8.80
CA ASP A 232 -2.80 8.51 8.52
C ASP A 232 -3.08 8.54 7.02
N TRP A 233 -2.24 9.17 6.20
CA TRP A 233 -2.37 9.18 4.74
C TRP A 233 -2.26 7.78 4.13
N LEU A 234 -1.29 6.97 4.57
CA LEU A 234 -1.15 5.58 4.10
C LEU A 234 -2.32 4.69 4.55
N ARG A 235 -2.88 4.96 5.74
CA ARG A 235 -3.94 4.13 6.32
C ARG A 235 -5.34 4.60 5.94
N ALA A 236 -5.60 5.88 5.71
CA ALA A 236 -6.95 6.40 5.49
C ALA A 236 -7.69 5.74 4.31
N PRO A 237 -7.08 5.55 3.12
CA PRO A 237 -7.73 4.82 2.03
C PRO A 237 -8.01 3.36 2.41
N SER A 238 -7.09 2.72 3.13
CA SER A 238 -7.32 1.36 3.66
C SER A 238 -8.46 1.35 4.66
N GLN A 239 -8.54 2.30 5.60
CA GLN A 239 -9.50 2.30 6.70
C GLN A 239 -10.95 2.28 6.21
N ASN A 240 -11.29 3.00 5.13
CA ASN A 240 -12.65 2.99 4.59
C ASN A 240 -13.03 1.62 3.98
N VAL A 241 -12.12 1.03 3.21
CA VAL A 241 -12.29 -0.31 2.63
C VAL A 241 -12.31 -1.35 3.75
N CYS A 242 -11.36 -1.31 4.66
CA CYS A 242 -11.27 -2.15 5.85
C CYS A 242 -12.51 -2.07 6.73
N ALA A 243 -13.05 -0.88 7.01
CA ALA A 243 -14.24 -0.71 7.83
C ALA A 243 -15.47 -1.32 7.16
N THR A 244 -15.64 -1.07 5.85
CA THR A 244 -16.74 -1.65 5.05
C THR A 244 -16.72 -3.18 5.08
N LEU A 245 -15.52 -3.77 4.97
CA LEU A 245 -15.30 -5.21 4.95
C LEU A 245 -15.35 -5.84 6.35
N SER A 246 -14.86 -5.13 7.37
CA SER A 246 -14.94 -5.53 8.78
C SER A 246 -16.39 -5.57 9.26
N ASN A 247 -17.19 -4.56 8.93
CA ASN A 247 -18.62 -4.51 9.26
C ASN A 247 -19.38 -5.69 8.63
N ALA A 248 -19.06 -6.05 7.38
CA ALA A 248 -19.65 -7.22 6.72
C ALA A 248 -19.28 -8.54 7.42
N THR A 249 -18.03 -8.65 7.87
CA THR A 249 -17.54 -9.84 8.58
C THR A 249 -18.12 -9.93 9.99
N GLU A 250 -18.23 -8.82 10.70
CA GLU A 250 -18.82 -8.77 12.04
C GLU A 250 -20.31 -9.09 11.99
N ALA A 251 -21.03 -8.58 10.99
CA ALA A 251 -22.42 -8.96 10.74
C ALA A 251 -22.54 -10.47 10.50
N ALA A 252 -21.64 -11.06 9.72
CA ALA A 252 -21.59 -12.50 9.49
C ALA A 252 -21.35 -13.29 10.80
N LEU A 253 -20.36 -12.88 11.59
CA LEU A 253 -20.05 -13.50 12.89
C LEU A 253 -21.22 -13.38 13.88
N ASN A 254 -21.87 -12.23 13.95
CA ASN A 254 -23.00 -12.00 14.83
C ASN A 254 -24.20 -12.84 14.39
N PHE A 255 -24.47 -12.93 13.09
CA PHE A 255 -25.50 -13.81 12.55
C PHE A 255 -25.26 -15.27 12.96
N ARG A 256 -24.01 -15.73 12.87
CA ARG A 256 -23.66 -17.08 13.32
C ARG A 256 -23.91 -17.31 14.81
N LYS A 257 -23.49 -16.38 15.66
CA LYS A 257 -23.72 -16.47 17.11
C LYS A 257 -25.21 -16.55 17.42
N VAL A 258 -26.05 -15.82 16.68
CA VAL A 258 -27.51 -15.90 16.81
C VAL A 258 -28.01 -17.27 16.36
N TRP A 259 -27.54 -17.77 15.22
CA TRP A 259 -27.90 -19.09 14.70
C TRP A 259 -27.56 -20.23 15.68
N GLU A 260 -26.34 -20.23 16.23
CA GLU A 260 -25.90 -21.20 17.24
C GLU A 260 -26.79 -21.19 18.49
N ARG A 261 -27.35 -20.03 18.88
CA ARG A 261 -28.27 -19.91 20.02
C ARG A 261 -29.67 -20.46 19.75
N VAL A 262 -30.09 -20.53 18.49
CA VAL A 262 -31.42 -21.04 18.10
C VAL A 262 -31.44 -22.58 18.11
N GLY A 263 -30.29 -23.23 18.36
CA GLY A 263 -30.20 -24.66 18.65
C GLY A 263 -30.06 -25.56 17.42
N ASP A 264 -30.08 -24.99 16.20
CA ASP A 264 -29.76 -25.72 14.98
C ASP A 264 -28.28 -25.53 14.64
N THR A 265 -27.48 -26.54 14.97
CA THR A 265 -26.03 -26.57 14.66
C THR A 265 -25.73 -27.42 13.44
N SER A 266 -26.74 -28.04 12.83
CA SER A 266 -26.60 -29.00 11.75
C SER A 266 -26.89 -28.35 10.39
N GLY A 267 -25.91 -27.59 9.88
CA GLY A 267 -25.92 -27.16 8.48
C GLY A 267 -25.78 -25.66 8.28
N VAL A 268 -25.88 -25.27 7.02
CA VAL A 268 -25.85 -23.86 6.61
C VAL A 268 -27.22 -23.25 6.90
N PRO A 269 -27.29 -22.09 7.58
CA PRO A 269 -28.56 -21.44 7.90
C PRO A 269 -29.49 -21.30 6.67
N PRO A 270 -30.81 -21.48 6.81
CA PRO A 270 -31.76 -21.22 5.74
C PRO A 270 -31.58 -19.80 5.19
N GLY A 271 -31.43 -19.67 3.87
CA GLY A 271 -31.14 -18.39 3.22
C GLY A 271 -29.66 -18.02 3.12
N LEU A 272 -28.73 -18.86 3.59
CA LEU A 272 -27.30 -18.76 3.29
C LEU A 272 -26.86 -19.79 2.24
N ASP A 273 -27.65 -19.93 1.17
CA ASP A 273 -27.28 -20.79 0.04
C ASP A 273 -26.25 -20.12 -0.91
N ALA A 274 -25.90 -20.82 -1.98
CA ALA A 274 -24.97 -20.29 -2.99
C ALA A 274 -25.48 -19.00 -3.65
N ARG A 275 -26.80 -18.81 -3.77
CA ARG A 275 -27.40 -17.62 -4.35
C ARG A 275 -27.24 -16.42 -3.42
N ALA A 276 -27.53 -16.58 -2.13
CA ALA A 276 -27.33 -15.54 -1.13
C ALA A 276 -25.87 -15.07 -1.06
N LYS A 277 -24.92 -16.00 -1.22
CA LYS A 277 -23.49 -15.67 -1.31
C LYS A 277 -23.19 -14.76 -2.51
N LEU A 278 -23.74 -15.07 -3.68
CA LEU A 278 -23.56 -14.26 -4.90
C LEU A 278 -24.23 -12.89 -4.75
N GLU A 279 -25.43 -12.83 -4.18
CA GLU A 279 -26.15 -11.58 -3.93
C GLU A 279 -25.37 -10.68 -2.95
N MET A 280 -24.78 -11.25 -1.89
CA MET A 280 -23.92 -10.53 -0.96
C MET A 280 -22.67 -9.97 -1.66
N GLN A 281 -22.01 -10.78 -2.49
CA GLN A 281 -20.85 -10.33 -3.27
C GLN A 281 -21.21 -9.16 -4.20
N ALA A 282 -22.32 -9.28 -4.94
CA ALA A 282 -22.79 -8.24 -5.85
C ALA A 282 -23.17 -6.95 -5.11
N SER A 283 -23.85 -7.08 -3.97
CA SER A 283 -24.24 -5.94 -3.13
C SER A 283 -23.03 -5.17 -2.60
N ILE A 284 -22.00 -5.87 -2.10
CA ILE A 284 -20.77 -5.23 -1.60
C ILE A 284 -20.05 -4.51 -2.74
N LEU A 285 -19.88 -5.14 -3.90
CA LEU A 285 -19.22 -4.55 -5.06
C LEU A 285 -19.95 -3.31 -5.57
N ASN A 286 -21.28 -3.37 -5.71
CA ASN A 286 -22.07 -2.21 -6.12
C ASN A 286 -22.01 -1.06 -5.11
N ARG A 287 -22.01 -1.35 -3.80
CA ARG A 287 -21.82 -0.32 -2.77
C ARG A 287 -20.46 0.37 -2.88
N ILE A 288 -19.40 -0.39 -3.12
CA ILE A 288 -18.05 0.17 -3.34
C ILE A 288 -18.05 1.02 -4.62
N ALA A 289 -18.61 0.51 -5.72
CA ALA A 289 -18.67 1.24 -6.99
C ALA A 289 -19.38 2.60 -6.83
N ARG A 290 -20.54 2.63 -6.17
CA ARG A 290 -21.29 3.87 -5.90
C ARG A 290 -20.53 4.86 -5.01
N GLN A 291 -19.77 4.36 -4.03
CA GLN A 291 -18.95 5.23 -3.16
C GLN A 291 -17.85 5.95 -3.95
N PHE A 292 -17.32 5.31 -5.00
CA PHE A 292 -16.23 5.85 -5.80
C PHE A 292 -16.68 6.59 -7.08
N SER A 293 -17.86 6.29 -7.62
CA SER A 293 -18.29 6.86 -8.91
C SER A 293 -18.69 8.34 -8.86
N LYS A 294 -18.82 8.97 -7.67
CA LYS A 294 -19.43 10.30 -7.47
C LYS A 294 -20.78 10.49 -8.18
N ALA A 295 -21.34 9.42 -8.74
CA ALA A 295 -22.52 9.43 -9.57
C ALA A 295 -23.78 9.37 -8.69
N SER A 296 -24.87 9.93 -9.20
CA SER A 296 -26.17 9.98 -8.54
C SER A 296 -26.70 8.57 -8.23
N ASP A 297 -27.48 8.43 -7.15
CA ASP A 297 -28.19 7.22 -6.69
C ASP A 297 -29.06 6.48 -7.74
N ASN A 298 -29.13 6.98 -8.98
CA ASN A 298 -29.95 6.45 -10.07
C ASN A 298 -29.22 5.49 -11.04
N GLU A 299 -27.97 5.09 -10.77
CA GLU A 299 -27.30 4.08 -11.60
C GLU A 299 -27.81 2.65 -11.32
N THR A 300 -28.02 1.89 -12.38
CA THR A 300 -28.39 0.47 -12.31
C THR A 300 -27.24 -0.36 -11.73
N ASP A 301 -27.57 -1.33 -10.88
CA ASP A 301 -26.58 -2.26 -10.33
C ASP A 301 -25.88 -3.06 -11.44
N ASN A 302 -24.56 -3.16 -11.30
CA ASN A 302 -23.73 -3.98 -12.16
C ASN A 302 -23.78 -5.44 -11.69
N ASP A 303 -23.78 -6.37 -12.65
CA ASP A 303 -23.65 -7.80 -12.34
C ASP A 303 -22.20 -8.20 -12.02
N LEU A 304 -22.04 -9.40 -11.44
CA LEU A 304 -20.73 -9.92 -11.03
C LEU A 304 -19.79 -10.19 -12.22
N ASP A 305 -20.33 -10.44 -13.41
CA ASP A 305 -19.53 -10.72 -14.61
C ASP A 305 -18.92 -9.44 -15.18
N THR A 306 -19.65 -8.33 -15.08
CA THR A 306 -19.19 -6.99 -15.40
C THR A 306 -18.03 -6.60 -14.49
N PHE A 307 -18.21 -6.76 -13.17
CA PHE A 307 -17.12 -6.57 -12.21
C PHE A 307 -15.93 -7.49 -12.50
N ALA A 308 -16.15 -8.79 -12.74
CA ALA A 308 -15.05 -9.72 -13.02
C ALA A 308 -14.27 -9.39 -14.31
N ARG A 309 -14.89 -8.69 -15.26
CA ARG A 309 -14.28 -8.30 -16.53
C ARG A 309 -13.44 -7.03 -16.41
N TYR A 310 -13.99 -6.00 -15.76
CA TYR A 310 -13.41 -4.65 -15.75
C TYR A 310 -12.70 -4.31 -14.44
N ALA A 311 -13.11 -4.96 -13.35
CA ALA A 311 -12.58 -4.77 -12.00
C ALA A 311 -12.18 -6.13 -11.36
N PRO A 312 -11.34 -6.95 -12.03
CA PRO A 312 -11.02 -8.30 -11.58
C PRO A 312 -10.34 -8.37 -10.20
N GLY A 313 -9.50 -7.40 -9.85
CA GLY A 313 -8.79 -7.30 -8.58
C GLY A 313 -9.74 -7.14 -7.40
N ILE A 314 -10.55 -6.08 -7.37
CA ILE A 314 -11.55 -5.92 -6.32
C ILE A 314 -12.56 -7.07 -6.31
N THR A 315 -12.91 -7.62 -7.47
CA THR A 315 -13.79 -8.79 -7.56
C THR A 315 -13.20 -9.99 -6.82
N VAL A 316 -11.93 -10.33 -7.07
CA VAL A 316 -11.26 -11.46 -6.39
C VAL A 316 -11.14 -11.20 -4.90
N CYS A 317 -10.81 -9.98 -4.48
CA CYS A 317 -10.77 -9.59 -3.07
C CYS A 317 -12.11 -9.82 -2.37
N ILE A 318 -13.20 -9.24 -2.88
CA ILE A 318 -14.53 -9.37 -2.27
C ILE A 318 -15.01 -10.82 -2.31
N LYS A 319 -14.85 -11.52 -3.45
CA LYS A 319 -15.27 -12.92 -3.53
C LYS A 319 -14.49 -13.81 -2.57
N SER A 320 -13.20 -13.56 -2.39
CA SER A 320 -12.35 -14.30 -1.44
C SER A 320 -12.71 -13.99 0.00
N LEU A 321 -12.95 -12.72 0.34
CA LEU A 321 -13.41 -12.31 1.66
C LEU A 321 -14.75 -12.97 2.00
N VAL A 322 -15.75 -12.81 1.14
CA VAL A 322 -17.08 -13.39 1.37
C VAL A 322 -16.97 -14.91 1.46
N THR A 323 -16.13 -15.56 0.64
CA THR A 323 -15.92 -17.02 0.74
C THR A 323 -15.27 -17.43 2.05
N SER A 324 -14.24 -16.72 2.50
CA SER A 324 -13.57 -16.99 3.78
C SER A 324 -14.54 -16.79 4.96
N ALA A 325 -15.33 -15.72 4.94
CA ALA A 325 -16.40 -15.51 5.90
C ALA A 325 -17.46 -16.62 5.81
N TRP A 326 -17.83 -17.05 4.59
CA TRP A 326 -18.84 -18.11 4.37
C TRP A 326 -18.41 -19.45 4.95
N ASN A 327 -17.12 -19.77 4.89
CA ASN A 327 -16.56 -20.97 5.51
C ASN A 327 -16.72 -20.99 7.03
N SER A 328 -16.97 -19.83 7.65
CA SER A 328 -17.33 -19.75 9.06
C SER A 328 -18.74 -20.23 9.34
N PHE A 329 -19.61 -20.38 8.34
CA PHE A 329 -20.95 -20.97 8.48
C PHE A 329 -21.04 -22.41 7.96
N ALA A 330 -19.92 -22.97 7.49
CA ALA A 330 -19.88 -24.35 7.02
C ALA A 330 -19.96 -25.34 8.20
N MET A 331 -20.25 -26.62 7.91
CA MET A 331 -20.36 -27.69 8.92
C MET A 331 -19.08 -27.88 9.78
N LYS A 332 -17.91 -27.41 9.29
CA LYS A 332 -16.66 -27.34 10.06
C LYS A 332 -16.21 -25.89 10.11
N PRO A 333 -16.80 -25.09 11.00
CA PRO A 333 -16.60 -23.67 10.95
C PRO A 333 -15.19 -23.28 11.42
N ARG A 334 -14.50 -22.46 10.63
CA ARG A 334 -13.30 -21.74 11.05
C ARG A 334 -13.69 -20.45 11.77
N VAL A 335 -12.89 -20.01 12.73
CA VAL A 335 -13.00 -18.66 13.31
C VAL A 335 -12.19 -17.70 12.41
N PRO A 336 -12.82 -16.66 11.83
CA PRO A 336 -12.13 -15.61 11.08
C PRO A 336 -11.00 -14.99 11.90
N LYS A 337 -9.86 -14.74 11.25
CA LYS A 337 -8.74 -14.01 11.83
C LYS A 337 -8.60 -12.63 11.18
N PRO A 338 -8.10 -11.61 11.91
CA PRO A 338 -7.75 -10.33 11.29
C PRO A 338 -6.76 -10.46 10.12
N SER A 339 -5.88 -11.46 10.14
CA SER A 339 -4.96 -11.75 9.03
C SER A 339 -5.69 -12.17 7.75
N ASP A 340 -6.78 -12.93 7.87
CA ASP A 340 -7.57 -13.41 6.71
C ASP A 340 -8.10 -12.22 5.87
N PHE A 341 -8.29 -11.07 6.51
CA PHE A 341 -8.69 -9.84 5.83
C PHE A 341 -7.52 -9.21 5.04
N VAL A 342 -6.34 -9.12 5.64
CA VAL A 342 -5.17 -8.57 4.95
C VAL A 342 -4.82 -9.45 3.74
N ASP A 343 -4.91 -10.78 3.89
CA ASP A 343 -4.74 -11.74 2.80
C ASP A 343 -5.69 -11.46 1.61
N THR A 344 -6.92 -10.99 1.87
CA THR A 344 -7.85 -10.62 0.80
C THR A 344 -7.48 -9.32 0.08
N ILE A 345 -6.81 -8.38 0.77
CA ILE A 345 -6.23 -7.19 0.12
C ILE A 345 -5.10 -7.62 -0.82
N HIS A 346 -4.21 -8.52 -0.39
CA HIS A 346 -3.20 -9.08 -1.29
C HIS A 346 -3.84 -9.73 -2.52
N ALA A 347 -4.96 -10.42 -2.34
CA ALA A 347 -5.67 -11.11 -3.42
C ALA A 347 -6.12 -10.17 -4.57
N MET A 348 -6.25 -8.86 -4.33
CA MET A 348 -6.55 -7.87 -5.38
C MET A 348 -5.53 -7.89 -6.52
N TYR A 349 -4.28 -8.26 -6.23
CA TYR A 349 -3.21 -8.27 -7.23
C TYR A 349 -3.10 -9.59 -7.99
N SER A 350 -3.76 -10.64 -7.53
CA SER A 350 -3.68 -11.98 -8.14
C SER A 350 -4.13 -12.07 -9.60
N PRO A 351 -5.06 -11.25 -10.13
CA PRO A 351 -5.36 -11.26 -11.57
C PRO A 351 -4.26 -10.70 -12.46
N TYR A 352 -3.27 -10.00 -11.88
CA TYR A 352 -2.28 -9.22 -12.61
C TYR A 352 -0.88 -9.84 -12.60
N VAL A 353 -0.69 -10.96 -11.92
CA VAL A 353 0.60 -11.64 -11.86
C VAL A 353 0.49 -13.05 -12.44
N ASP A 354 1.62 -13.65 -12.77
CA ASP A 354 1.63 -15.01 -13.33
C ASP A 354 1.65 -16.08 -12.24
N VAL A 355 2.31 -15.77 -11.11
CA VAL A 355 2.36 -16.60 -9.90
C VAL A 355 2.01 -15.73 -8.70
N PHE A 356 1.02 -16.18 -7.92
CA PHE A 356 0.57 -15.48 -6.72
C PHE A 356 0.70 -16.40 -5.51
N ARG A 357 1.60 -16.08 -4.59
CA ARG A 357 1.74 -16.81 -3.33
C ARG A 357 0.77 -16.22 -2.30
N THR A 358 0.01 -17.07 -1.63
CA THR A 358 -0.71 -16.79 -0.38
C THR A 358 -0.67 -18.00 0.55
N ASP A 359 -1.20 -17.92 1.77
CA ASP A 359 -1.13 -19.03 2.70
C ASP A 359 -1.99 -20.22 2.21
N SER A 360 -1.74 -21.41 2.77
CA SER A 360 -2.40 -22.65 2.30
C SER A 360 -3.91 -22.64 2.45
N TYR A 361 -4.48 -21.85 3.37
CA TYR A 361 -5.91 -21.71 3.53
C TYR A 361 -6.51 -20.75 2.48
N MET A 362 -5.88 -19.61 2.24
CA MET A 362 -6.39 -18.64 1.26
C MET A 362 -6.14 -19.08 -0.18
N ALA A 363 -5.12 -19.89 -0.46
CA ALA A 363 -4.78 -20.35 -1.81
C ALA A 363 -5.95 -20.97 -2.59
N PRO A 364 -6.66 -22.01 -2.08
CA PRO A 364 -7.81 -22.58 -2.80
C PRO A 364 -8.98 -21.59 -2.93
N ILE A 365 -9.16 -20.69 -1.95
CA ILE A 365 -10.21 -19.67 -1.98
C ILE A 365 -9.95 -18.69 -3.12
N ILE A 366 -8.75 -18.10 -3.18
CA ILE A 366 -8.36 -17.13 -4.21
C ILE A 366 -8.37 -17.80 -5.59
N ALA A 367 -7.79 -19.00 -5.72
CA ALA A 367 -7.76 -19.75 -6.97
C ALA A 367 -9.16 -20.00 -7.55
N SER A 368 -10.14 -20.32 -6.70
CA SER A 368 -11.53 -20.54 -7.14
C SER A 368 -12.25 -19.28 -7.62
N ASN A 369 -11.76 -18.10 -7.24
CA ASN A 369 -12.35 -16.81 -7.59
C ASN A 369 -11.64 -16.11 -8.75
N LEU A 370 -10.49 -16.64 -9.20
CA LEU A 370 -9.80 -16.15 -10.39
C LEU A 370 -10.51 -16.60 -11.66
N ASN A 371 -10.58 -15.70 -12.65
CA ASN A 371 -10.99 -16.06 -14.00
C ASN A 371 -9.97 -17.01 -14.64
N LYS A 372 -10.38 -17.80 -15.64
CA LYS A 372 -9.55 -18.85 -16.31
C LYS A 372 -8.19 -18.38 -16.87
N LYS A 373 -7.94 -17.07 -16.95
CA LYS A 373 -6.69 -16.46 -17.44
C LYS A 373 -5.82 -15.84 -16.33
N GLY A 374 -6.13 -16.11 -15.05
CA GLY A 374 -5.45 -15.53 -13.89
C GLY A 374 -4.14 -16.22 -13.48
N ALA A 375 -3.55 -15.75 -12.37
CA ALA A 375 -2.34 -16.32 -11.79
C ALA A 375 -2.47 -17.80 -11.45
N THR A 376 -1.33 -18.51 -11.43
CA THR A 376 -1.22 -19.76 -10.68
C THR A 376 -1.04 -19.43 -9.21
N VAL A 377 -2.04 -19.77 -8.39
CA VAL A 377 -2.02 -19.52 -6.95
C VAL A 377 -1.28 -20.64 -6.23
N VAL A 378 -0.32 -20.28 -5.38
CA VAL A 378 0.55 -21.22 -4.66
C VAL A 378 0.36 -21.05 -3.16
N GLY A 379 0.00 -22.13 -2.46
CA GLY A 379 -0.30 -22.10 -1.02
C GLY A 379 0.87 -22.38 -0.08
N LYS A 380 2.01 -22.82 -0.62
CA LYS A 380 3.21 -23.16 0.17
C LYS A 380 4.45 -22.60 -0.49
N LEU A 381 5.31 -21.97 0.32
CA LEU A 381 6.56 -21.37 -0.14
C LEU A 381 7.46 -22.38 -0.90
N LYS A 382 7.58 -23.61 -0.41
CA LYS A 382 8.42 -24.64 -1.05
C LYS A 382 7.97 -25.03 -2.47
N ASP A 383 6.68 -24.84 -2.79
CA ASP A 383 6.12 -25.20 -4.09
C ASP A 383 6.33 -24.06 -5.12
N VAL A 384 6.70 -22.85 -4.68
CA VAL A 384 6.87 -21.67 -5.53
C VAL A 384 7.93 -21.87 -6.60
N ILE A 385 9.08 -22.45 -6.24
CA ILE A 385 10.20 -22.68 -7.17
C ILE A 385 9.74 -23.56 -8.34
N GLY A 386 9.10 -24.69 -8.06
CA GLY A 386 8.64 -25.62 -9.09
C GLY A 386 7.60 -25.00 -10.03
N VAL A 387 6.72 -24.15 -9.50
CA VAL A 387 5.71 -23.44 -10.30
C VAL A 387 6.37 -22.41 -11.22
N ILE A 388 7.34 -21.63 -10.71
CA ILE A 388 8.08 -20.65 -11.52
C ILE A 388 8.88 -21.35 -12.63
N ASP A 389 9.65 -22.40 -12.30
CA ASP A 389 10.41 -23.17 -13.29
C ASP A 389 9.49 -23.72 -14.40
N THR A 390 8.31 -24.24 -14.03
CA THR A 390 7.35 -24.77 -15.00
C THR A 390 6.86 -23.68 -15.95
N LYS A 391 6.55 -22.48 -15.45
CA LYS A 391 6.10 -21.36 -16.28
C LYS A 391 7.21 -20.79 -17.15
N LEU A 392 8.43 -20.66 -16.63
CA LEU A 392 9.59 -20.19 -17.41
C LEU A 392 9.90 -21.12 -18.58
N ARG A 393 9.66 -22.43 -18.45
CA ARG A 393 9.84 -23.39 -19.56
C ARG A 393 8.70 -23.38 -20.59
N ALA A 394 7.54 -22.84 -20.22
CA ALA A 394 6.37 -22.77 -21.08
C ALA A 394 6.25 -21.44 -21.84
N ALA A 395 6.97 -20.40 -21.39
CA ALA A 395 7.13 -19.11 -22.04
C ALA A 395 8.24 -19.16 -23.10
#